data_AF-A0A737HBB1-F1
#
_entry.id   AF-A0A737HBB1-F1
#
_cell.length_a   1.000
_cell.length_b   1.000
_cell.length_c   1.000
_cell.angle_alpha   90.00
_cell.angle_beta   90.00
_cell.angle_gamma   90.00
#
_symmetry.space_group_name_H-M   'P 1'
#
loop_
_entity.id
_entity.type
_entity.pdbx_description
1 polymer ?
#
loop_
_entity_poly.entity_id
_entity_poly.type
_entity_poly.pdbx_seq_one_letter_code
_entity_poly.pdbx_strand_id
1 'polypeptide(L)'
;QLRDQFTERLESMATDNCARWVLSVVRRDLGFDDSHVVTMPELCWWLIRNDLADALPESAARKALRLPKPVVPSVTRESDLVPSVPATSIIQDKAKKVLALKVDPESPESFMLRPKRRRWVNEKYTRWVKTQPCACCGKPADDPHHLIGHGQG
;
A
#
# COMPACT_ATOMS: atom_id res chain seq x y z
N GLN A 1 -10.43 -26.28 -36.38
CA GLN A 1 -10.62 -27.00 -35.09
C GLN A 1 -9.24 -27.06 -34.44
N LEU A 2 -9.01 -26.31 -33.36
CA LEU A 2 -7.70 -26.12 -32.70
C LEU A 2 -7.56 -26.88 -31.37
N ARG A 3 -8.57 -27.70 -31.03
CA ARG A 3 -8.54 -28.57 -29.86
C ARG A 3 -7.37 -29.55 -30.05
N ASP A 4 -6.51 -29.64 -29.05
CA ASP A 4 -5.39 -30.61 -28.96
C ASP A 4 -4.14 -30.31 -29.81
N GLN A 5 -3.98 -29.08 -30.31
CA GLN A 5 -2.72 -28.62 -30.92
C GLN A 5 -1.92 -27.77 -29.93
N PHE A 6 -0.69 -28.20 -29.61
CA PHE A 6 0.27 -27.41 -28.84
C PHE A 6 1.32 -26.87 -29.79
N THR A 7 1.16 -25.61 -30.19
CA THR A 7 2.16 -24.90 -31.01
C THR A 7 2.56 -23.63 -30.28
N GLU A 8 3.80 -23.21 -30.42
CA GLU A 8 4.33 -21.95 -29.86
C GLU A 8 3.44 -20.75 -30.21
N ARG A 9 2.86 -20.76 -31.41
CA ARG A 9 1.89 -19.75 -31.86
C ARG A 9 0.62 -19.71 -31.03
N LEU A 10 0.07 -20.86 -30.63
CA LEU A 10 -1.15 -20.93 -29.81
C LEU A 10 -0.89 -20.48 -28.38
N GLU A 11 0.30 -20.78 -27.84
CA GLU A 11 0.73 -20.30 -26.54
C GLU A 11 0.90 -18.77 -26.52
N SER A 12 1.51 -18.21 -27.57
CA SER A 12 1.59 -16.76 -27.75
C SER A 12 0.20 -16.11 -27.81
N MET A 13 -0.73 -16.68 -28.59
CA MET A 13 -2.11 -16.19 -28.66
C MET A 13 -2.84 -16.28 -27.32
N ALA A 14 -2.65 -17.36 -26.55
CA ALA A 14 -3.25 -17.52 -25.24
C ALA A 14 -2.73 -16.47 -24.25
N THR A 15 -1.42 -16.20 -24.28
CA THR A 15 -0.77 -15.18 -23.44
C THR A 15 -1.30 -13.78 -23.75
N ASP A 16 -1.41 -13.44 -25.04
CA ASP A 16 -1.98 -12.19 -25.51
C ASP A 16 -3.44 -12.01 -25.06
N ASN A 17 -4.25 -13.07 -25.19
CA ASN A 17 -5.65 -13.04 -24.79
C ASN A 17 -5.80 -12.87 -23.27
N CYS A 18 -4.96 -13.55 -22.49
CA CYS A 18 -4.90 -13.39 -21.05
C CYS A 18 -4.56 -11.94 -20.67
N ALA A 19 -3.51 -11.36 -21.28
CA ALA A 19 -3.11 -9.97 -21.02
C ALA A 19 -4.24 -8.97 -21.37
N ARG A 20 -4.91 -9.14 -22.51
CA ARG A 20 -6.06 -8.30 -22.89
C ARG A 20 -7.21 -8.42 -21.89
N TRP A 21 -7.50 -9.64 -21.45
CA TRP A 21 -8.55 -9.88 -20.46
C TRP A 21 -8.22 -9.23 -19.12
N VAL A 22 -7.00 -9.40 -18.58
CA VAL A 22 -6.56 -8.74 -17.34
C VAL A 22 -6.70 -7.22 -17.46
N LEU A 23 -6.23 -6.62 -18.56
CA LEU A 23 -6.35 -5.17 -18.77
C LEU A 23 -7.82 -4.71 -18.86
N SER A 24 -8.74 -5.55 -19.33
CA SER A 24 -10.18 -5.24 -19.32
C SER A 24 -10.77 -5.24 -17.91
N VAL A 25 -10.31 -6.15 -17.04
CA VAL A 25 -10.71 -6.22 -15.64
C VAL A 25 -10.20 -4.99 -14.88
N VAL A 26 -8.92 -4.65 -15.07
CA VAL A 26 -8.30 -3.48 -14.44
C VAL A 26 -9.05 -2.20 -14.82
N ARG A 27 -9.40 -2.01 -16.10
CA ARG A 27 -10.20 -0.85 -16.55
C ARG A 27 -11.54 -0.76 -15.83
N ARG A 28 -12.29 -1.87 -15.83
CA ARG A 28 -13.61 -1.95 -15.22
C ARG A 28 -13.57 -1.62 -13.73
N ASP A 29 -12.61 -2.19 -13.00
CA ASP A 29 -12.46 -1.99 -11.56
C ASP A 29 -12.03 -0.57 -11.19
N LEU A 30 -11.29 0.10 -12.08
CA LEU A 30 -10.90 1.50 -11.94
C LEU A 30 -11.97 2.47 -12.48
N GLY A 31 -13.04 1.96 -13.10
CA GLY A 31 -14.15 2.76 -13.62
C GLY A 31 -13.86 3.45 -14.96
N PHE A 32 -12.85 2.99 -15.70
CA PHE A 32 -12.54 3.49 -17.04
C PHE A 32 -13.41 2.83 -18.11
N ASP A 33 -13.61 3.52 -19.24
CA ASP A 33 -14.26 2.97 -20.41
C ASP A 33 -13.34 2.03 -21.21
N ASP A 34 -13.91 1.31 -22.18
CA ASP A 34 -13.20 0.30 -22.96
C ASP A 34 -12.07 0.87 -23.84
N SER A 35 -12.10 2.16 -24.18
CA SER A 35 -11.09 2.81 -25.01
C SER A 35 -9.85 3.27 -24.22
N HIS A 36 -9.94 3.30 -22.89
CA HIS A 36 -8.85 3.77 -22.04
C HIS A 36 -7.64 2.82 -22.09
N VAL A 37 -6.45 3.39 -22.27
CA VAL A 37 -5.20 2.63 -22.24
C VAL A 37 -4.64 2.69 -20.83
N VAL A 38 -4.69 1.55 -20.12
CA VAL A 38 -4.20 1.45 -18.74
C VAL A 38 -2.72 1.81 -18.68
N THR A 39 -2.40 2.83 -17.90
CA THR A 39 -1.02 3.27 -17.68
C THR A 39 -0.33 2.42 -16.60
N MET A 40 1.01 2.43 -16.58
CA MET A 40 1.77 1.68 -15.55
C MET A 40 1.41 2.10 -14.11
N PRO A 41 1.26 3.40 -13.77
CA PRO A 41 0.79 3.81 -12.44
C PRO A 41 -0.60 3.29 -12.08
N GLU A 42 -1.55 3.28 -13.03
CA GLU A 42 -2.90 2.75 -12.82
C GLU A 42 -2.88 1.25 -12.53
N LEU A 43 -2.10 0.49 -13.29
CA LEU A 43 -1.91 -0.93 -13.06
C LEU A 43 -1.28 -1.19 -11.68
N CYS A 44 -0.24 -0.44 -11.30
CA CYS A 44 0.40 -0.56 -10.00
C CYS A 44 -0.57 -0.24 -8.85
N TRP A 45 -1.39 0.80 -9.01
CA TRP A 45 -2.43 1.14 -8.03
C TRP A 45 -3.46 0.02 -7.88
N TRP A 46 -3.94 -0.54 -9.01
CA TRP A 46 -4.88 -1.66 -8.98
C TRP A 46 -4.28 -2.90 -8.31
N LEU A 47 -3.02 -3.24 -8.59
CA LEU A 47 -2.33 -4.36 -7.93
C LEU A 47 -2.25 -4.18 -6.42
N ILE A 48 -1.85 -2.98 -5.94
CA ILE A 48 -1.77 -2.68 -4.51
C ILE A 48 -3.15 -2.77 -3.85
N ARG A 49 -4.19 -2.22 -4.49
CA ARG A 49 -5.56 -2.25 -3.96
C ARG A 49 -6.10 -3.67 -3.79
N ASN A 50 -5.66 -4.60 -4.64
CA ASN A 50 -6.07 -6.01 -4.62
C ASN A 50 -5.11 -6.93 -3.87
N ASP A 51 -4.15 -6.38 -3.09
CA ASP A 51 -3.14 -7.15 -2.35
C ASP A 51 -2.25 -8.04 -3.26
N LEU A 52 -2.02 -7.62 -4.51
CA LEU A 52 -1.20 -8.31 -5.54
C LEU A 52 0.13 -7.59 -5.83
N ALA A 53 0.64 -6.81 -4.88
CA ALA A 53 1.88 -6.04 -5.07
C ALA A 53 3.12 -6.93 -5.24
N ASP A 54 3.06 -8.18 -4.77
CA ASP A 54 4.09 -9.21 -4.88
C ASP A 54 4.20 -9.84 -6.28
N ALA A 55 3.10 -9.84 -7.05
CA ALA A 55 3.08 -10.32 -8.44
C ALA A 55 3.81 -9.38 -9.43
N LEU A 56 4.22 -8.19 -8.99
CA LEU A 56 4.89 -7.22 -9.84
C LEU A 56 6.36 -7.63 -10.10
N PRO A 57 6.78 -7.86 -11.36
CA PRO A 57 8.16 -8.26 -11.65
C PRO A 57 9.15 -7.12 -11.37
N GLU A 58 10.41 -7.46 -11.07
CA GLU A 58 11.48 -6.51 -10.69
C GLU A 58 11.68 -5.38 -11.71
N SER A 59 11.57 -5.68 -13.01
CA SER A 59 11.68 -4.67 -14.08
C SER A 59 10.53 -3.65 -14.04
N ALA A 60 9.30 -4.12 -13.77
CA ALA A 60 8.14 -3.25 -13.64
C ALA A 60 8.18 -2.47 -12.31
N ALA A 61 8.63 -3.10 -11.23
CA ALA A 61 8.85 -2.45 -9.94
C ALA A 61 9.86 -1.29 -10.05
N ARG A 62 10.98 -1.51 -10.76
CA ARG A 62 11.94 -0.44 -11.06
C ARG A 62 11.33 0.69 -11.87
N LYS A 63 10.54 0.37 -12.90
CA LYS A 63 9.84 1.38 -13.71
C LYS A 63 8.85 2.19 -12.88
N ALA A 64 8.08 1.53 -12.02
CA ALA A 64 7.14 2.17 -11.10
C ALA A 64 7.83 3.10 -10.09
N LEU A 65 8.99 2.67 -9.56
CA LEU A 65 9.82 3.47 -8.66
C LEU A 65 10.72 4.49 -9.37
N ARG A 66 10.71 4.54 -10.70
CA ARG A 66 11.60 5.35 -11.54
C ARG A 66 13.09 5.12 -11.24
N LEU A 67 13.45 3.88 -10.91
CA LEU A 67 14.84 3.47 -10.69
C LEU A 67 15.54 3.22 -12.04
N PRO A 68 16.85 3.51 -12.14
CA PRO A 68 17.61 3.22 -13.36
C PRO A 68 17.64 1.72 -13.64
N LYS A 69 17.75 1.32 -14.92
CA LYS A 69 17.95 -0.08 -15.28
C LYS A 69 19.33 -0.52 -14.80
N PRO A 70 19.47 -1.64 -14.09
CA PRO A 70 20.78 -2.12 -13.67
C PRO A 70 21.55 -2.54 -14.92
N VAL A 71 22.72 -1.92 -15.12
CA VAL A 71 23.70 -2.37 -16.09
C VAL A 71 24.57 -3.36 -15.37
N VAL A 72 24.47 -4.64 -15.72
CA VAL A 72 25.32 -5.70 -15.18
C VAL A 72 26.40 -5.96 -16.23
N PRO A 73 27.66 -5.55 -16.00
CA PRO A 73 28.76 -5.89 -16.89
C PRO A 73 28.95 -7.40 -16.94
N SER A 74 29.43 -7.93 -18.07
CA SER A 74 29.74 -9.36 -18.21
C SER A 74 30.92 -9.80 -17.32
N VAL A 75 31.80 -8.86 -16.98
CA VAL A 75 32.93 -9.04 -16.06
C VAL A 75 32.84 -7.94 -14.99
N THR A 76 32.71 -8.35 -13.73
CA THR A 76 32.71 -7.44 -12.58
C THR A 76 33.75 -7.92 -11.57
N ARG A 77 34.49 -6.98 -10.98
CA ARG A 77 35.32 -7.27 -9.82
C ARG A 77 34.42 -7.26 -8.59
N GLU A 78 34.65 -8.19 -7.66
CA GLU A 78 33.84 -8.29 -6.44
C GLU A 78 33.83 -6.98 -5.62
N SER A 79 34.93 -6.21 -5.65
CA SER A 79 35.03 -4.89 -5.02
C SER A 79 34.06 -3.84 -5.58
N ASP A 80 33.55 -4.04 -6.80
CA ASP A 80 32.66 -3.10 -7.48
C ASP A 80 31.18 -3.40 -7.19
N LEU A 81 30.89 -4.45 -6.43
CA LEU A 81 29.54 -4.81 -6.01
C LEU A 81 29.05 -3.83 -4.94
N VAL A 82 28.07 -3.00 -5.32
CA VAL A 82 27.36 -2.13 -4.38
C VAL A 82 26.09 -2.85 -3.91
N PRO A 83 25.95 -3.17 -2.61
CA PRO A 83 24.72 -3.73 -2.08
C PRO A 83 23.54 -2.80 -2.35
N SER A 84 22.46 -3.35 -2.91
CA SER A 84 21.23 -2.61 -3.14
C SER A 84 20.01 -3.46 -2.82
N VAL A 85 18.93 -2.79 -2.42
CA VAL A 85 17.67 -3.46 -2.10
C VAL A 85 16.89 -3.70 -3.40
N PRO A 86 16.29 -4.89 -3.60
CA PRO A 86 15.42 -5.15 -4.74
C PRO A 86 14.25 -4.16 -4.80
N ALA A 87 13.88 -3.71 -6.00
CA ALA A 87 12.78 -2.77 -6.20
C ALA A 87 11.44 -3.35 -5.75
N THR A 88 11.26 -4.66 -5.93
CA THR A 88 10.12 -5.44 -5.41
C THR A 88 9.96 -5.31 -3.90
N SER A 89 11.05 -5.47 -3.13
CA SER A 89 11.02 -5.31 -1.67
C SER A 89 10.64 -3.88 -1.26
N ILE A 90 11.14 -2.86 -1.95
CA ILE A 90 10.76 -1.46 -1.69
C ILE A 90 9.26 -1.23 -1.93
N ILE A 91 8.69 -1.82 -3.00
CA ILE A 91 7.25 -1.72 -3.26
C ILE A 91 6.44 -2.46 -2.20
N GLN A 92 6.85 -3.65 -1.78
CA GLN A 92 6.17 -4.41 -0.73
C GLN A 92 6.15 -3.65 0.59
N ASP A 93 7.27 -3.06 0.99
CA ASP A 93 7.35 -2.26 2.21
C ASP A 93 6.42 -1.04 2.15
N LYS A 94 6.31 -0.40 0.98
CA LYS A 94 5.38 0.72 0.77
C LYS A 94 3.92 0.29 0.68
N ALA A 95 3.65 -0.90 0.16
CA ALA A 95 2.30 -1.46 0.05
C ALA A 95 1.80 -2.05 1.38
N LYS A 96 2.70 -2.26 2.34
CA LYS A 96 2.37 -2.79 3.66
C LYS A 96 1.32 -1.90 4.34
N LYS A 97 0.17 -2.50 4.66
CA LYS A 97 -0.91 -1.82 5.38
C LYS A 97 -0.38 -1.36 6.75
N VAL A 98 -0.35 -0.05 6.97
CA VAL A 98 0.17 0.59 8.20
C VAL A 98 -0.73 0.31 9.42
N LEU A 99 -1.96 -0.12 9.20
CA LEU A 99 -2.90 -0.46 10.26
C LEU A 99 -3.72 -1.70 9.90
N ALA A 100 -3.40 -2.83 10.54
CA ALA A 100 -4.36 -3.93 10.63
C ALA A 100 -5.35 -3.58 11.75
N LEU A 101 -6.54 -3.12 11.38
CA LEU A 101 -7.65 -2.98 12.32
C LEU A 101 -8.02 -4.39 12.81
N LYS A 102 -7.47 -4.80 13.95
CA LYS A 102 -7.91 -6.00 14.65
C LYS A 102 -9.27 -5.69 15.27
N VAL A 103 -10.32 -6.10 14.60
CA VAL A 103 -11.68 -6.13 15.15
C VAL A 103 -11.83 -7.47 15.86
N ASP A 104 -12.08 -7.44 17.16
CA ASP A 104 -12.48 -8.62 17.91
C ASP A 104 -13.94 -8.94 17.60
N PRO A 105 -14.24 -10.07 16.92
CA PRO A 105 -15.61 -10.42 16.54
C PRO A 105 -16.51 -10.68 17.75
N GLU A 106 -15.96 -11.03 18.91
CA GLU A 106 -16.69 -11.32 20.15
C GLU A 106 -16.39 -10.29 21.26
N SER A 107 -16.16 -9.03 20.89
CA SER A 107 -15.98 -7.97 21.88
C SER A 107 -17.20 -7.89 22.83
N PRO A 108 -17.04 -7.71 24.16
CA PRO A 108 -18.16 -7.59 25.10
C PRO A 108 -19.21 -6.55 24.70
N GLU A 109 -18.76 -5.51 23.98
CA GLU A 109 -19.60 -4.48 23.41
C GLU A 109 -20.62 -4.99 22.39
N SER A 110 -20.34 -6.07 21.65
CA SER A 110 -21.26 -6.64 20.65
C SER A 110 -22.54 -7.21 21.29
N PHE A 111 -22.47 -7.61 22.57
CA PHE A 111 -23.60 -8.12 23.35
C PHE A 111 -24.43 -7.03 24.03
N MET A 112 -24.07 -5.74 23.89
CA MET A 112 -24.74 -4.64 24.55
C MET A 112 -25.71 -3.91 23.59
N LEU A 113 -26.96 -3.68 24.02
CA LEU A 113 -27.96 -2.89 23.26
C LEU A 113 -27.49 -1.46 22.96
N ARG A 114 -26.68 -0.88 23.86
CA ARG A 114 -26.04 0.43 23.71
C ARG A 114 -24.58 0.36 24.19
N PRO A 115 -23.64 0.00 23.30
CA PRO A 115 -22.24 -0.11 23.67
C PRO A 115 -21.68 1.26 24.10
N LYS A 116 -20.92 1.29 25.20
CA LYS A 116 -20.20 2.51 25.58
C LYS A 116 -19.04 2.72 24.61
N ARG A 117 -18.93 3.92 24.04
CA ARG A 117 -17.78 4.29 23.21
C ARG A 117 -16.51 4.22 24.07
N ARG A 118 -15.50 3.48 23.62
CA ARG A 118 -14.20 3.48 24.27
C ARG A 118 -13.58 4.87 24.11
N ARG A 119 -13.13 5.45 25.21
CA ARG A 119 -12.32 6.67 25.19
C ARG A 119 -11.04 6.35 24.42
N TRP A 120 -10.72 7.14 23.41
CA TRP A 120 -9.42 7.04 22.76
C TRP A 120 -8.33 7.48 23.75
N VAL A 121 -7.33 6.63 23.94
CA VAL A 121 -6.19 6.90 24.83
C VAL A 121 -4.91 6.69 24.03
N ASN A 122 -4.01 7.66 24.08
CA ASN A 122 -2.69 7.57 23.47
C ASN A 122 -1.67 8.05 24.50
N GLU A 123 -0.99 7.09 25.13
CA GLU A 123 -0.05 7.36 26.21
C GLU A 123 1.11 8.26 25.77
N LYS A 124 1.61 8.06 24.54
CA LYS A 124 2.67 8.88 23.97
C LYS A 124 2.22 10.33 23.80
N TYR A 125 1.02 10.54 23.29
CA TYR A 125 0.42 11.86 23.15
C TYR A 125 0.21 12.51 24.52
N THR A 126 -0.43 11.82 25.48
CA THR A 126 -0.65 12.37 26.83
C THR A 126 0.64 12.69 27.57
N ARG A 127 1.69 11.88 27.38
CA ARG A 127 3.03 12.15 27.94
C ARG A 127 3.67 13.38 27.31
N TRP A 128 3.54 13.56 25.99
CA TRP A 128 4.02 14.76 25.31
C TRP A 128 3.25 16.02 25.71
N VAL A 129 1.92 15.93 25.91
CA VAL A 129 1.13 17.07 26.41
C VAL A 129 1.63 17.52 27.78
N LYS A 130 1.95 16.57 28.67
CA LYS A 130 2.52 16.85 30.01
C LYS A 130 3.85 17.59 29.99
N THR A 131 4.59 17.56 28.87
CA THR A 131 5.84 18.32 28.73
C THR A 131 5.61 19.73 28.18
N GLN A 132 4.41 20.06 27.71
CA GLN A 132 4.11 21.40 27.19
C GLN A 132 3.84 22.37 28.34
N PRO A 133 4.10 23.68 28.16
CA PRO A 133 3.65 24.69 29.12
C PRO A 133 2.12 24.81 29.11
N CYS A 134 1.53 24.96 30.29
CA CYS A 134 0.12 25.20 30.50
C CYS A 134 -0.27 26.55 29.87
N ALA A 135 -1.32 26.54 29.04
CA ALA A 135 -1.83 27.74 28.39
C ALA A 135 -2.34 28.81 29.39
N CYS A 136 -2.68 28.43 30.63
CA CYS A 136 -3.17 29.35 31.66
C CYS A 136 -2.05 29.95 32.51
N CYS A 137 -1.07 29.15 32.94
CA CYS A 137 -0.09 29.57 33.95
C CYS A 137 1.38 29.40 33.56
N GLY A 138 1.68 28.88 32.36
CA GLY A 138 3.05 28.71 31.84
C GLY A 138 3.89 27.61 32.51
N LYS A 139 3.40 26.99 33.59
CA LYS A 139 4.03 25.82 34.25
C LYS A 139 3.80 24.55 33.43
N PRO A 140 4.55 23.45 33.64
CA PRO A 140 4.28 22.19 32.95
C PRO A 140 2.81 21.78 33.04
N ALA A 141 2.22 21.38 31.90
CA ALA A 141 0.83 20.97 31.81
C ALA A 141 0.60 19.60 32.48
N ASP A 142 -0.62 19.38 32.97
CA ASP A 142 -1.07 18.11 33.53
C ASP A 142 -1.78 17.26 32.47
N ASP A 143 -3.09 17.08 32.53
CA ASP A 143 -3.82 16.31 31.54
C ASP A 143 -4.41 17.20 30.43
N PRO A 144 -4.61 16.68 29.21
CA PRO A 144 -5.31 17.41 28.17
C PRO A 144 -6.76 17.70 28.59
N HIS A 145 -7.14 18.96 28.55
CA HIS A 145 -8.52 19.42 28.80
C HIS A 145 -9.04 20.13 27.54
N HIS A 146 -10.31 19.90 27.20
CA HIS A 146 -10.97 20.66 26.13
C HIS A 146 -11.23 22.09 26.64
N LEU A 147 -10.67 23.09 25.96
CA LEU A 147 -10.88 24.50 26.28
C LEU A 147 -12.03 25.05 25.43
N ILE A 148 -13.23 25.07 26.00
CA ILE A 148 -14.42 25.59 25.34
C ILE A 148 -14.23 27.10 25.05
N GLY A 149 -14.41 27.51 23.79
CA GLY A 149 -14.37 28.91 23.36
C GLY A 149 -12.99 29.44 22.91
N HIS A 150 -11.96 28.59 22.83
CA HIS A 150 -10.60 29.02 22.44
C HIS A 150 -10.11 28.47 21.08
N GLY A 151 -11.04 28.17 20.17
CA GLY A 151 -10.76 28.05 18.73
C GLY A 151 -9.98 26.83 18.24
N GLN A 152 -9.81 25.77 19.04
CA GLN A 152 -9.18 24.52 18.57
C GLN A 152 -10.02 23.24 18.82
N GLY A 153 -11.34 23.39 18.99
CA GLY A 153 -12.31 22.28 19.14
C GLY A 153 -13.03 22.29 20.46
#